data_AF-P97776-F1
#
_entry.id   AF-P97776-F1
#
_cell.length_a   1.000
_cell.length_b   1.000
_cell.length_c   1.000
_cell.angle_alpha   90.00
_cell.angle_beta   90.00
_cell.angle_gamma   90.00
#
_symmetry.space_group_name_H-M   'P 1'
#
loop_
_entity.id
_entity.type
_entity.pdbx_description
1 polymer ?
#
loop_
_entity_poly.entity_id
_entity_poly.type
_entity_poly.pdbx_seq_one_letter_code
_entity_poly.pdbx_strand_id
1 'polypeptide(L)'
;IYRKHLKYIGATSPGELCNESYVAGVGTYPEDIGLEGLSMVITQLIGLHIGLTYDDVDNCSCPRAPCIMQPEALSSSGMKTFSNCSVHDYTHYASKLDMQCLGDLSNVLQPKQSVCGNGIVEGSEECDCGNETECQFKECCNHETCKLKGSAQCGSGTCCTPKCELSAAGTPCRKAVDPECDFTEYCDGSSSHCVPDTFALDGHLCRLGSAYCYNGRCQALNDQCVSLFGKGSQGASYACFEKVNSQRENLANCDSKNSYSLPCGQKDVLCGKLACFRPNKNYKSSTQSVLYSYVHGSVCLSIPPGLSMRSDGKDNAYVADGTVCGPQMYCINGSCKEVNFTGNDCNAAKKCKGNGICNNFGHCQCFPDYRPPDCNLQIGSPGGSIDDGNLLRTDSALATKRLSQHADSWVILGFFIFLPFIMTLFLGIIKRNERKIVPQKEQER
;
A
#
# COMPACT_ATOMS: atom_id res chain seq x y z
N ILE A 1 -12.10 39.82 -3.75
CA ILE A 1 -13.01 39.52 -4.88
C ILE A 1 -12.23 38.81 -6.01
N TYR A 2 -11.21 39.43 -6.60
CA TYR A 2 -10.40 38.80 -7.67
C TYR A 2 -9.68 37.50 -7.30
N ARG A 3 -9.15 37.35 -6.07
CA ARG A 3 -8.52 36.08 -5.62
C ARG A 3 -9.47 34.89 -5.46
N LYS A 4 -10.79 35.13 -5.38
CA LYS A 4 -11.78 34.09 -5.08
C LYS A 4 -12.57 33.59 -6.30
N HIS A 5 -12.54 34.35 -7.40
CA HIS A 5 -13.28 34.05 -8.64
C HIS A 5 -12.47 34.49 -9.86
N LEU A 6 -11.33 33.84 -10.09
CA LEU A 6 -10.52 34.11 -11.28
C LEU A 6 -11.25 33.56 -12.51
N LYS A 7 -11.54 34.43 -13.48
CA LYS A 7 -12.09 34.01 -14.79
C LYS A 7 -11.04 33.34 -15.67
N TYR A 8 -9.76 33.58 -15.38
CA TYR A 8 -8.61 33.03 -16.09
C TYR A 8 -7.64 32.46 -15.06
N ILE A 9 -7.31 31.18 -15.22
CA ILE A 9 -6.39 30.41 -14.38
C ILE A 9 -4.93 30.59 -14.81
N GLY A 10 -4.68 31.07 -16.03
CA GLY A 10 -3.34 31.30 -16.56
C GLY A 10 -3.36 31.94 -17.94
N ALA A 11 -2.19 32.35 -18.40
CA ALA A 11 -1.95 32.93 -19.72
C ALA A 11 -0.55 32.56 -20.21
N THR A 12 -0.43 32.33 -21.52
CA THR A 12 0.83 32.01 -22.20
C THR A 12 0.71 32.41 -23.67
N SER A 13 1.82 32.44 -24.40
CA SER A 13 1.86 32.67 -25.84
C SER A 13 1.90 31.33 -26.59
N PRO A 14 0.82 30.93 -27.28
CA PRO A 14 0.79 29.63 -27.95
C PRO A 14 1.82 29.53 -29.09
N GLY A 15 2.51 28.40 -29.20
CA GLY A 15 3.47 28.10 -30.28
C GLY A 15 4.81 28.84 -30.19
N GLU A 16 5.05 29.62 -29.14
CA GLU A 16 6.24 30.48 -29.00
C GLU A 16 7.38 29.83 -28.18
N LEU A 17 7.43 28.49 -28.08
CA LEU A 17 8.44 27.78 -27.27
C LEU A 17 9.89 28.20 -27.58
N CYS A 18 10.22 28.35 -28.87
CA CYS A 18 11.57 28.73 -29.31
C CYS A 18 11.81 30.23 -29.41
N ASN A 19 10.81 31.04 -29.05
CA ASN A 19 10.94 32.48 -29.11
C ASN A 19 11.24 33.03 -27.72
N GLU A 20 12.51 33.33 -27.46
CA GLU A 20 12.97 33.83 -26.16
C GLU A 20 12.20 35.06 -25.66
N SER A 21 11.62 35.86 -26.57
CA SER A 21 10.83 37.04 -26.21
C SER A 21 9.40 36.70 -25.73
N TYR A 22 8.89 35.51 -26.00
CA TYR A 22 7.50 35.10 -25.75
C TYR A 22 7.36 33.77 -24.98
N VAL A 23 8.47 33.10 -24.65
CA VAL A 23 8.52 31.86 -23.85
C VAL A 23 8.29 32.11 -22.35
N ALA A 24 7.14 32.70 -22.02
CA ALA A 24 6.71 32.90 -20.65
C ALA A 24 5.23 32.51 -20.50
N GLY A 25 4.91 31.89 -19.36
CA GLY A 25 3.55 31.56 -18.96
C GLY A 25 3.33 31.97 -17.52
N VAL A 26 2.14 32.47 -17.21
CA VAL A 26 1.70 32.76 -15.85
C VAL A 26 0.53 31.84 -15.51
N GLY A 27 0.67 31.09 -14.43
CA GLY A 27 -0.39 30.29 -13.84
C GLY A 27 -0.80 30.88 -12.49
N THR A 28 -2.07 30.78 -12.15
CA THR A 28 -2.60 31.16 -10.84
C THR A 28 -3.02 29.91 -10.10
N TYR A 29 -2.73 29.87 -8.81
CA TYR A 29 -3.15 28.80 -7.91
C TYR A 29 -4.20 29.35 -6.94
N PRO A 30 -5.49 29.30 -7.30
CA PRO A 30 -6.56 29.72 -6.41
C PRO A 30 -6.85 28.67 -5.33
N GLU A 31 -7.50 29.08 -4.24
CA GLU A 31 -7.78 28.24 -3.06
C GLU A 31 -8.72 27.05 -3.35
N ASP A 32 -9.47 27.09 -4.46
CA ASP A 32 -10.45 26.08 -4.87
C ASP A 32 -9.88 25.00 -5.80
N ILE A 33 -8.60 25.10 -6.19
CA ILE A 33 -7.93 24.14 -7.04
C ILE A 33 -6.88 23.37 -6.22
N GLY A 34 -6.86 22.03 -6.34
CA GLY A 34 -5.84 21.19 -5.71
C GLY A 34 -4.52 21.15 -6.50
N LEU A 35 -3.48 20.49 -5.95
CA LEU A 35 -2.19 20.33 -6.64
C LEU A 35 -2.32 19.64 -8.00
N GLU A 36 -3.27 18.72 -8.15
CA GLU A 36 -3.58 18.08 -9.43
C GLU A 36 -4.11 19.09 -10.46
N GLY A 37 -5.07 19.93 -10.08
CA GLY A 37 -5.57 20.97 -10.98
C GLY A 37 -4.50 21.99 -11.33
N LEU A 38 -3.61 22.36 -10.38
CA LEU A 38 -2.44 23.20 -10.67
C LEU A 38 -1.49 22.52 -11.67
N SER A 39 -1.24 21.21 -11.50
CA SER A 39 -0.43 20.44 -12.44
C SER A 39 -1.05 20.47 -13.84
N MET A 40 -2.38 20.36 -13.96
CA MET A 40 -3.08 20.48 -15.23
C MET A 40 -2.96 21.88 -15.84
N VAL A 41 -3.05 22.94 -15.04
CA VAL A 41 -2.81 24.31 -15.53
C VAL A 41 -1.42 24.42 -16.12
N ILE A 42 -0.40 23.94 -15.41
CA ILE A 42 0.99 23.97 -15.89
C ILE A 42 1.14 23.14 -17.16
N THR A 43 0.59 21.92 -17.20
CA THR A 43 0.64 21.05 -18.38
C THR A 43 -0.05 21.68 -19.59
N GLN A 44 -1.22 22.30 -19.41
CA GLN A 44 -1.92 23.00 -20.50
C GLN A 44 -1.16 24.22 -20.98
N LEU A 45 -0.57 25.02 -20.09
CA LEU A 45 0.26 26.16 -20.48
C LEU A 45 1.50 25.73 -21.27
N ILE A 46 2.15 24.64 -20.84
CA ILE A 46 3.25 24.03 -21.60
C ILE A 46 2.74 23.52 -22.95
N GLY A 47 1.61 22.82 -22.97
CA GLY A 47 0.94 22.34 -24.18
C GLY A 47 0.71 23.46 -25.20
N LEU A 48 0.19 24.60 -24.76
CA LEU A 48 0.01 25.78 -25.60
C LEU A 48 1.35 26.29 -26.14
N HIS A 49 2.41 26.38 -25.32
CA HIS A 49 3.75 26.76 -25.80
C HIS A 49 4.26 25.84 -26.92
N ILE A 50 4.00 24.54 -26.83
CA ILE A 50 4.38 23.53 -27.84
C ILE A 50 3.32 23.36 -28.95
N GLY A 51 2.43 24.34 -29.12
CA GLY A 51 1.53 24.45 -30.26
C GLY A 51 0.22 23.66 -30.18
N LEU A 52 -0.09 23.03 -29.03
CA LEU A 52 -1.40 22.40 -28.84
C LEU A 52 -2.47 23.47 -28.70
N THR A 53 -3.69 23.13 -29.08
CA THR A 53 -4.88 23.94 -28.83
C THR A 53 -5.81 23.26 -27.82
N TYR A 54 -6.79 23.98 -27.28
CA TYR A 54 -7.84 23.35 -26.48
C TYR A 54 -8.65 22.41 -27.37
N ASP A 55 -8.91 21.20 -26.87
CA ASP A 55 -9.61 20.17 -27.62
C ASP A 55 -11.07 20.56 -27.89
N ASP A 56 -11.52 20.41 -29.13
CA ASP A 56 -12.94 20.44 -29.48
C ASP A 56 -13.55 19.06 -29.16
N VAL A 57 -14.41 19.01 -28.14
CA VAL A 57 -15.00 17.76 -27.62
C VAL A 57 -15.81 17.00 -28.69
N ASP A 58 -16.35 17.70 -29.68
CA ASP A 58 -17.15 17.07 -30.75
C ASP A 58 -16.29 16.49 -31.88
N ASN A 59 -15.06 16.97 -32.04
CA ASN A 59 -14.16 16.61 -33.14
C ASN A 59 -12.93 15.78 -32.71
N CYS A 60 -12.61 15.79 -31.42
CA CYS A 60 -11.43 15.13 -30.86
C CYS A 60 -11.81 13.83 -30.13
N SER A 61 -11.14 12.74 -30.48
CA SER A 61 -11.23 11.45 -29.80
C SER A 61 -10.33 11.45 -28.56
N CYS A 62 -10.95 11.18 -27.41
CA CYS A 62 -10.29 11.13 -26.13
C CYS A 62 -10.42 9.73 -25.51
N PRO A 63 -9.33 8.93 -25.43
CA PRO A 63 -9.37 7.57 -24.88
C PRO A 63 -9.77 7.50 -23.39
N ARG A 64 -9.47 8.56 -22.63
CA ARG A 64 -9.88 8.75 -21.23
C ARG A 64 -10.29 10.20 -21.02
N ALA A 65 -11.59 10.46 -21.06
CA ALA A 65 -12.11 11.82 -20.92
C ALA A 65 -12.21 12.22 -19.42
N PRO A 66 -11.79 13.44 -19.05
CA PRO A 66 -11.32 14.50 -19.95
C PRO A 66 -9.84 14.36 -20.35
N CYS A 67 -9.52 14.77 -21.57
CA CYS A 67 -8.14 14.86 -22.05
C CYS A 67 -7.45 16.11 -21.50
N ILE A 68 -6.10 16.12 -21.51
CA ILE A 68 -5.29 17.19 -20.89
C ILE A 68 -5.68 18.58 -21.41
N MET A 69 -5.97 18.73 -22.70
CA MET A 69 -6.31 20.02 -23.31
C MET A 69 -7.81 20.34 -23.28
N GLN A 70 -8.59 19.71 -22.40
CA GLN A 70 -9.99 20.06 -22.14
C GLN A 70 -10.10 20.91 -20.85
N PRO A 71 -10.93 21.98 -20.82
CA PRO A 71 -11.11 22.79 -19.62
C PRO A 71 -11.54 21.99 -18.37
N GLU A 72 -12.32 20.93 -18.58
CA GLU A 72 -12.80 20.02 -17.53
C GLU A 72 -11.69 19.17 -16.90
N ALA A 73 -10.49 19.13 -17.51
CA ALA A 73 -9.34 18.42 -16.96
C ALA A 73 -8.90 18.98 -15.60
N LEU A 74 -9.13 20.28 -15.35
CA LEU A 74 -8.79 20.96 -14.10
C LEU A 74 -9.62 20.50 -12.90
N SER A 75 -10.91 20.20 -13.14
CA SER A 75 -11.89 19.88 -12.10
C SER A 75 -12.14 18.38 -11.97
N SER A 76 -11.43 17.56 -12.73
CA SER A 76 -11.55 16.11 -12.73
C SER A 76 -10.28 15.46 -12.16
N SER A 77 -10.46 14.41 -11.37
CA SER A 77 -9.37 13.64 -10.78
C SER A 77 -8.92 12.49 -11.69
N GLY A 78 -7.66 12.06 -11.57
CA GLY A 78 -7.11 10.86 -12.17
C GLY A 78 -6.15 11.12 -13.34
N MET A 79 -5.54 10.04 -13.84
CA MET A 79 -4.60 10.13 -14.96
C MET A 79 -5.29 10.60 -16.24
N LYS A 80 -4.83 11.73 -16.80
CA LYS A 80 -5.29 12.27 -18.08
C LYS A 80 -4.32 11.94 -19.20
N THR A 81 -4.84 11.91 -20.41
CA THR A 81 -4.07 11.64 -21.62
C THR A 81 -4.27 12.77 -22.62
N PHE A 82 -3.39 12.87 -23.62
CA PHE A 82 -3.59 13.77 -24.74
C PHE A 82 -4.63 13.19 -25.70
N SER A 83 -5.49 14.03 -26.26
CA SER A 83 -6.43 13.63 -27.31
C SER A 83 -5.68 13.35 -28.63
N ASN A 84 -6.38 12.77 -29.60
CA ASN A 84 -5.84 12.66 -30.96
C ASN A 84 -5.54 14.04 -31.59
N CYS A 85 -6.31 15.08 -31.27
CA CYS A 85 -6.08 16.45 -31.75
C CYS A 85 -4.82 17.04 -31.15
N SER A 86 -4.64 16.91 -29.84
CA SER A 86 -3.42 17.37 -29.15
C SER A 86 -2.16 16.70 -29.74
N VAL A 87 -2.23 15.40 -30.03
CA VAL A 87 -1.14 14.68 -30.69
C VAL A 87 -0.92 15.19 -32.12
N HIS A 88 -1.99 15.42 -32.88
CA HIS A 88 -1.90 15.98 -34.24
C HIS A 88 -1.29 17.38 -34.25
N ASP A 89 -1.75 18.28 -33.38
CA ASP A 89 -1.23 19.63 -33.21
C ASP A 89 0.26 19.60 -32.88
N TYR A 90 0.68 18.74 -31.95
CA TYR A 90 2.08 18.54 -31.63
C TYR A 90 2.90 18.09 -32.84
N THR A 91 2.42 17.10 -33.61
CA THR A 91 3.15 16.62 -34.79
C THR A 91 3.31 17.71 -35.86
N HIS A 92 2.27 18.50 -36.07
CA HIS A 92 2.30 19.64 -36.99
C HIS A 92 3.24 20.74 -36.48
N TYR A 93 3.19 21.08 -35.19
CA TYR A 93 4.10 22.04 -34.57
C TYR A 93 5.56 21.59 -34.65
N ALA A 94 5.84 20.34 -34.25
CA ALA A 94 7.17 19.74 -34.30
C ALA A 94 7.74 19.72 -35.72
N SER A 95 6.92 19.49 -36.75
CA SER A 95 7.37 19.52 -38.16
C SER A 95 7.84 20.90 -38.65
N LYS A 96 7.37 21.98 -38.01
CA LYS A 96 7.73 23.38 -38.35
C LYS A 96 8.78 23.95 -37.42
N LEU A 97 9.07 23.25 -36.32
CA LEU A 97 9.95 23.74 -35.29
C LEU A 97 11.37 23.87 -35.84
N ASP A 98 11.94 25.06 -35.71
CA ASP A 98 13.38 25.24 -35.91
C ASP A 98 14.09 24.47 -34.79
N MET A 99 14.77 23.36 -35.13
CA MET A 99 15.47 22.49 -34.18
C MET A 99 16.61 23.20 -33.41
N GLN A 100 16.80 24.50 -33.60
CA GLN A 100 17.81 25.28 -32.92
C GLN A 100 17.54 25.47 -31.42
N CYS A 101 16.27 25.58 -30.97
CA CYS A 101 15.98 25.78 -29.54
C CYS A 101 15.77 24.46 -28.77
N LEU A 102 15.01 23.53 -29.36
CA LEU A 102 14.91 22.16 -28.88
C LEU A 102 16.10 21.42 -29.49
N GLY A 103 17.26 21.55 -28.85
CA GLY A 103 18.45 20.79 -29.22
C GLY A 103 18.17 19.28 -29.31
N ASP A 104 19.16 18.51 -29.76
CA ASP A 104 18.99 17.09 -30.07
C ASP A 104 18.21 16.30 -29.00
N LEU A 105 16.93 16.04 -29.27
CA LEU A 105 16.02 15.31 -28.38
C LEU A 105 16.36 13.80 -28.37
N SER A 106 17.31 13.34 -29.20
CA SER A 106 17.81 11.96 -29.18
C SER A 106 18.33 11.54 -27.82
N ASN A 107 18.68 12.48 -26.93
CA ASN A 107 19.08 12.18 -25.55
C ASN A 107 17.90 11.86 -24.61
N VAL A 108 16.66 12.29 -24.92
CA VAL A 108 15.49 12.11 -24.03
C VAL A 108 14.76 10.79 -24.27
N LEU A 109 14.80 10.25 -25.49
CA LEU A 109 14.21 8.95 -25.84
C LEU A 109 15.12 7.75 -25.52
N GLN A 110 16.31 7.98 -24.98
CA GLN A 110 17.11 6.88 -24.46
C GLN A 110 16.41 6.29 -23.22
N PRO A 111 16.41 4.96 -23.06
CA PRO A 111 15.83 4.32 -21.87
C PRO A 111 16.38 5.02 -20.64
N LYS A 112 15.47 5.51 -19.77
CA LYS A 112 15.72 6.33 -18.58
C LYS A 112 17.19 6.24 -18.17
N GLN A 113 17.98 7.25 -18.53
CA GLN A 113 19.38 7.31 -18.11
C GLN A 113 19.39 7.20 -16.58
N SER A 114 20.16 6.25 -16.04
CA SER A 114 20.27 6.06 -14.58
C SER A 114 20.68 7.38 -13.93
N VAL A 115 19.89 7.84 -12.95
CA VAL A 115 20.13 9.12 -12.28
C VAL A 115 20.64 8.87 -10.88
N CYS A 116 21.96 8.94 -10.73
CA CYS A 116 22.57 8.81 -9.41
C CYS A 116 22.12 9.92 -8.46
N GLY A 117 21.73 9.53 -7.25
CA GLY A 117 21.31 10.41 -6.17
C GLY A 117 19.79 10.58 -6.06
N ASN A 118 19.00 9.76 -6.78
CA ASN A 118 17.54 9.75 -6.70
C ASN A 118 17.00 8.69 -5.70
N GLY A 119 17.88 7.89 -5.10
CA GLY A 119 17.58 6.84 -4.11
C GLY A 119 17.09 5.52 -4.71
N ILE A 120 17.15 5.36 -6.02
CA ILE A 120 16.74 4.14 -6.76
C ILE A 120 17.98 3.61 -7.48
N VAL A 121 18.38 2.38 -7.18
CA VAL A 121 19.51 1.74 -7.86
C VAL A 121 19.12 1.41 -9.30
N GLU A 122 19.69 2.13 -10.26
CA GLU A 122 19.37 2.01 -11.68
C GLU A 122 20.58 1.60 -12.52
N GLY A 123 20.37 0.72 -13.51
CA GLY A 123 21.39 0.39 -14.51
C GLY A 123 22.65 -0.24 -13.91
N SER A 124 23.75 0.52 -13.92
CA SER A 124 25.09 0.09 -13.47
C SER A 124 25.47 0.59 -12.07
N GLU A 125 24.54 1.21 -11.35
CA GLU A 125 24.76 1.68 -9.99
C GLU A 125 24.88 0.50 -9.02
N GLU A 126 25.79 0.60 -8.05
CA GLU A 126 25.97 -0.41 -6.99
C GLU A 126 25.21 -0.02 -5.71
N CYS A 127 24.92 1.27 -5.55
CA CYS A 127 24.13 1.83 -4.47
C CYS A 127 23.62 3.22 -4.86
N ASP A 128 22.45 3.60 -4.37
CA ASP A 128 22.01 5.00 -4.41
C ASP A 128 21.39 5.34 -3.05
N CYS A 129 22.08 6.20 -2.29
CA CYS A 129 21.64 6.64 -0.97
C CYS A 129 20.93 8.01 -0.98
N GLY A 130 20.65 8.57 -2.15
CA GLY A 130 20.21 9.96 -2.31
C GLY A 130 21.38 10.94 -2.36
N ASN A 131 21.08 12.23 -2.23
CA ASN A 131 22.08 13.29 -2.26
C ASN A 131 22.95 13.32 -0.98
N GLU A 132 23.92 14.24 -0.92
CA GLU A 132 24.84 14.37 0.22
C GLU A 132 24.14 14.55 1.59
N THR A 133 22.98 15.22 1.63
CA THR A 133 22.26 15.50 2.88
C THR A 133 21.34 14.35 3.29
N GLU A 134 20.74 13.65 2.32
CA GLU A 134 19.82 12.52 2.53
C GLU A 134 20.53 11.20 2.77
N CYS A 135 21.75 11.04 2.26
CA CYS A 135 22.52 9.81 2.33
C CYS A 135 22.83 9.39 3.78
N GLN A 136 22.14 8.34 4.24
CA GLN A 136 22.36 7.73 5.57
C GLN A 136 23.61 6.84 5.61
N PHE A 137 24.06 6.34 4.45
CA PHE A 137 25.16 5.39 4.31
C PHE A 137 26.42 6.04 3.74
N LYS A 138 26.81 7.22 4.26
CA LYS A 138 27.93 8.02 3.73
C LYS A 138 29.26 7.26 3.68
N GLU A 139 29.47 6.34 4.61
CA GLU A 139 30.68 5.50 4.65
C GLU A 139 30.64 4.33 3.66
N CYS A 140 29.46 4.00 3.14
CA CYS A 140 29.24 2.83 2.29
C CYS A 140 29.02 3.18 0.81
N CYS A 141 28.34 4.30 0.53
CA CYS A 141 27.99 4.71 -0.83
C CYS A 141 28.58 6.08 -1.15
N ASN A 142 29.17 6.22 -2.34
CA ASN A 142 29.54 7.52 -2.87
C ASN A 142 28.34 8.13 -3.62
N HIS A 143 27.66 9.09 -3.00
CA HIS A 143 26.45 9.74 -3.53
C HIS A 143 26.65 10.45 -4.88
N GLU A 144 27.88 10.77 -5.31
CA GLU A 144 28.13 11.41 -6.61
C GLU A 144 28.27 10.39 -7.75
N THR A 145 28.65 9.16 -7.41
CA THR A 145 28.99 8.13 -8.41
C THR A 145 28.15 6.86 -8.28
N CYS A 146 27.36 6.74 -7.22
CA CYS A 146 26.51 5.60 -6.91
C CYS A 146 27.27 4.26 -6.90
N LYS A 147 28.51 4.33 -6.38
CA LYS A 147 29.42 3.20 -6.19
C LYS A 147 29.66 2.92 -4.72
N LEU A 148 29.84 1.64 -4.40
CA LEU A 148 30.20 1.22 -3.05
C LEU A 148 31.63 1.66 -2.72
N LYS A 149 31.83 2.05 -1.47
CA LYS A 149 33.13 2.46 -0.94
C LYS A 149 33.84 1.24 -0.33
N GLY A 150 35.11 1.06 -0.70
CA GLY A 150 35.96 0.03 -0.12
C GLY A 150 35.39 -1.38 -0.27
N SER A 151 35.17 -2.07 0.84
CA SER A 151 34.63 -3.43 0.89
C SER A 151 33.17 -3.49 1.35
N ALA A 152 32.42 -2.39 1.21
CA ALA A 152 30.99 -2.35 1.54
C ALA A 152 30.22 -3.41 0.73
N GLN A 153 29.36 -4.17 1.41
CA GLN A 153 28.45 -5.12 0.76
C GLN A 153 27.18 -4.45 0.26
N CYS A 154 26.81 -3.33 0.90
CA CYS A 154 25.65 -2.52 0.56
C CYS A 154 25.89 -1.08 0.97
N GLY A 155 25.13 -0.15 0.38
CA GLY A 155 25.17 1.27 0.74
C GLY A 155 23.84 1.99 0.55
N SER A 156 22.75 1.24 0.38
CA SER A 156 21.39 1.77 0.21
C SER A 156 20.37 0.68 0.58
N GLY A 157 19.11 1.07 0.79
CA GLY A 157 18.01 0.14 1.10
C GLY A 157 17.83 -0.19 2.59
N THR A 158 16.61 -0.65 2.93
CA THR A 158 16.19 -0.91 4.33
C THR A 158 16.82 -2.17 4.95
N CYS A 159 17.43 -3.02 4.14
CA CYS A 159 18.18 -4.20 4.57
C CYS A 159 19.69 -3.97 4.61
N CYS A 160 20.18 -2.74 4.42
CA CYS A 160 21.58 -2.40 4.66
C CYS A 160 21.79 -1.88 6.08
N THR A 161 22.79 -2.40 6.78
CA THR A 161 23.13 -1.93 8.13
C THR A 161 24.05 -0.72 8.07
N PRO A 162 24.12 0.12 9.13
CA PRO A 162 25.06 1.25 9.19
C PRO A 162 26.54 0.86 9.08
N LYS A 163 26.87 -0.44 9.15
CA LYS A 163 28.23 -0.98 8.98
C LYS A 163 28.54 -1.41 7.54
N CYS A 164 27.66 -1.10 6.58
CA CYS A 164 27.79 -1.49 5.18
C CYS A 164 27.69 -3.01 4.94
N GLU A 165 27.02 -3.72 5.85
CA GLU A 165 26.77 -5.17 5.78
C GLU A 165 25.28 -5.43 5.53
N LEU A 166 24.97 -6.51 4.81
CA LEU A 166 23.60 -6.96 4.61
C LEU A 166 22.97 -7.40 5.95
N SER A 167 21.71 -7.03 6.16
CA SER A 167 20.95 -7.43 7.34
C SER A 167 20.71 -8.93 7.33
N ALA A 168 20.79 -9.57 8.50
CA ALA A 168 20.57 -11.01 8.61
C ALA A 168 19.15 -11.40 8.15
N ALA A 169 19.03 -12.59 7.54
CA ALA A 169 17.74 -13.15 7.14
C ALA A 169 16.73 -13.16 8.31
N GLY A 170 15.49 -12.75 8.07
CA GLY A 170 14.47 -12.63 9.11
C GLY A 170 14.53 -11.33 9.91
N THR A 171 15.34 -10.33 9.51
CA THR A 171 15.29 -8.98 10.07
C THR A 171 14.09 -8.22 9.49
N PRO A 172 13.12 -7.73 10.29
CA PRO A 172 11.95 -7.02 9.75
C PRO A 172 12.36 -5.76 9.00
N CYS A 173 11.95 -5.62 7.74
CA CYS A 173 12.28 -4.47 6.88
C CYS A 173 11.08 -3.66 6.42
N ARG A 174 9.87 -4.23 6.46
CA ARG A 174 8.61 -3.50 6.24
C ARG A 174 7.54 -4.08 7.16
N LYS A 175 6.83 -3.20 7.87
CA LYS A 175 5.79 -3.59 8.84
C LYS A 175 4.45 -3.59 8.14
N ALA A 176 3.60 -4.53 8.50
CA ALA A 176 2.22 -4.58 8.05
C ALA A 176 1.49 -3.25 8.33
N VAL A 177 0.90 -2.65 7.31
CA VAL A 177 0.09 -1.42 7.42
C VAL A 177 -1.34 -1.70 7.89
N ASP A 178 -1.81 -2.93 7.74
CA ASP A 178 -3.11 -3.44 8.19
C ASP A 178 -2.94 -4.83 8.84
N PRO A 179 -3.41 -5.04 10.09
CA PRO A 179 -3.17 -6.28 10.82
C PRO A 179 -3.94 -7.51 10.28
N GLU A 180 -4.97 -7.31 9.45
CA GLU A 180 -5.77 -8.40 8.88
C GLU A 180 -5.44 -8.63 7.39
N CYS A 181 -5.02 -7.57 6.69
CA CYS A 181 -4.86 -7.59 5.23
C CYS A 181 -3.43 -7.43 4.72
N ASP A 182 -2.47 -7.07 5.55
CA ASP A 182 -1.07 -6.88 5.17
C ASP A 182 -0.14 -7.75 6.00
N PHE A 183 1.01 -8.12 5.46
CA PHE A 183 1.99 -8.94 6.15
C PHE A 183 3.26 -8.13 6.45
N THR A 184 4.13 -8.69 7.31
CA THR A 184 5.42 -8.07 7.62
C THR A 184 6.47 -8.75 6.77
N GLU A 185 7.24 -7.97 6.02
CA GLU A 185 8.37 -8.46 5.24
C GLU A 185 9.68 -8.36 6.02
N TYR A 186 10.58 -9.25 5.67
CA TYR A 186 11.88 -9.42 6.27
C TYR A 186 12.97 -9.39 5.21
N CYS A 187 14.16 -8.97 5.62
CA CYS A 187 15.36 -9.12 4.81
C CYS A 187 15.64 -10.61 4.59
N ASP A 188 16.02 -10.97 3.36
CA ASP A 188 16.40 -12.34 2.97
C ASP A 188 17.86 -12.67 3.32
N GLY A 189 18.68 -11.65 3.63
CA GLY A 189 20.11 -11.78 3.89
C GLY A 189 20.99 -11.81 2.63
N SER A 190 20.41 -11.68 1.44
CA SER A 190 21.12 -11.62 0.15
C SER A 190 20.98 -10.28 -0.56
N SER A 191 20.00 -9.46 -0.18
CA SER A 191 19.72 -8.16 -0.78
C SER A 191 19.76 -7.03 0.25
N SER A 192 20.19 -5.84 -0.19
CA SER A 192 20.10 -4.61 0.60
C SER A 192 18.70 -3.98 0.57
N HIS A 193 17.87 -4.41 -0.39
CA HIS A 193 16.47 -4.03 -0.49
C HIS A 193 15.58 -5.07 0.18
N CYS A 194 14.50 -4.61 0.82
CA CYS A 194 13.45 -5.48 1.33
C CYS A 194 12.79 -6.26 0.19
N VAL A 195 12.25 -7.44 0.50
CA VAL A 195 11.49 -8.24 -0.46
C VAL A 195 10.25 -7.47 -0.98
N PRO A 196 9.65 -7.90 -2.10
CA PRO A 196 8.39 -7.34 -2.59
C PRO A 196 7.29 -7.36 -1.52
N ASP A 197 6.34 -6.43 -1.64
CA ASP A 197 5.23 -6.27 -0.68
C ASP A 197 4.27 -7.44 -0.70
N THR A 198 4.06 -8.07 0.46
CA THR A 198 3.20 -9.24 0.61
C THR A 198 1.97 -8.89 1.42
N PHE A 199 0.80 -9.06 0.82
CA PHE A 199 -0.47 -8.77 1.47
C PHE A 199 -1.52 -9.82 1.13
N ALA A 200 -2.57 -9.89 1.95
CA ALA A 200 -3.68 -10.80 1.73
C ALA A 200 -4.32 -10.52 0.37
N LEU A 201 -4.56 -11.59 -0.39
CA LEU A 201 -5.14 -11.49 -1.73
C LEU A 201 -6.43 -10.66 -1.71
N ASP A 202 -6.56 -9.78 -2.71
CA ASP A 202 -7.75 -8.95 -2.90
C ASP A 202 -9.03 -9.81 -2.87
N GLY A 203 -10.00 -9.42 -2.04
CA GLY A 203 -11.20 -10.19 -1.78
C GLY A 203 -11.11 -11.17 -0.59
N HIS A 204 -9.97 -11.25 0.11
CA HIS A 204 -9.91 -11.91 1.41
C HIS A 204 -10.84 -11.22 2.42
N LEU A 205 -11.56 -11.97 3.23
CA LEU A 205 -12.51 -11.43 4.21
C LEU A 205 -11.78 -10.91 5.45
N CYS A 206 -12.09 -9.68 5.87
CA CYS A 206 -11.60 -9.05 7.10
C CYS A 206 -12.78 -8.52 7.94
N ARG A 207 -12.50 -8.00 9.15
CA ARG A 207 -13.52 -7.48 10.10
C ARG A 207 -14.60 -8.51 10.41
N LEU A 208 -14.19 -9.72 10.77
CA LEU A 208 -15.10 -10.84 11.07
C LEU A 208 -16.04 -11.17 9.88
N GLY A 209 -15.59 -10.94 8.66
CA GLY A 209 -16.34 -11.23 7.43
C GLY A 209 -17.26 -10.12 6.94
N SER A 210 -17.19 -8.91 7.53
CA SER A 210 -18.01 -7.77 7.08
C SER A 210 -17.34 -6.89 6.02
N ALA A 211 -16.07 -7.13 5.69
CA ALA A 211 -15.31 -6.34 4.72
C ALA A 211 -14.33 -7.21 3.93
N TYR A 212 -13.75 -6.64 2.88
CA TYR A 212 -12.71 -7.30 2.08
C TYR A 212 -11.38 -6.57 2.18
N CYS A 213 -10.29 -7.33 2.12
CA CYS A 213 -8.95 -6.84 1.86
C CYS A 213 -8.84 -6.40 0.40
N TYR A 214 -8.19 -5.25 0.17
CA TYR A 214 -7.84 -4.77 -1.17
C TYR A 214 -6.58 -3.91 -1.10
N ASN A 215 -5.55 -4.27 -1.86
CA ASN A 215 -4.21 -3.65 -1.83
C ASN A 215 -3.68 -3.51 -0.38
N GLY A 216 -3.67 -4.62 0.37
CA GLY A 216 -3.14 -4.67 1.73
C GLY A 216 -3.91 -3.88 2.79
N ARG A 217 -5.15 -3.45 2.52
CA ARG A 217 -5.99 -2.75 3.51
C ARG A 217 -7.38 -3.35 3.59
N CYS A 218 -7.93 -3.41 4.80
CA CYS A 218 -9.30 -3.80 5.01
C CYS A 218 -10.26 -2.65 4.65
N GLN A 219 -11.00 -2.80 3.56
CA GLN A 219 -11.86 -1.75 3.00
C GLN A 219 -13.23 -1.72 3.66
N ALA A 220 -13.26 -1.41 4.95
CA ALA A 220 -14.49 -1.26 5.70
C ALA A 220 -15.11 0.14 5.47
N LEU A 221 -16.41 0.17 5.14
CA LEU A 221 -17.13 1.42 4.89
C LEU A 221 -17.11 2.38 6.09
N ASN A 222 -17.22 1.84 7.30
CA ASN A 222 -17.13 2.64 8.53
C ASN A 222 -15.77 3.30 8.70
N ASP A 223 -14.69 2.60 8.35
CA ASP A 223 -13.31 3.09 8.51
C ASP A 223 -13.05 4.26 7.55
N GLN A 224 -13.59 4.19 6.32
CA GLN A 224 -13.58 5.32 5.37
C GLN A 224 -14.32 6.54 5.94
N CYS A 225 -15.53 6.34 6.48
CA CYS A 225 -16.28 7.42 7.11
C CYS A 225 -15.54 8.04 8.29
N VAL A 226 -14.96 7.22 9.18
CA VAL A 226 -14.18 7.69 10.34
C VAL A 226 -12.92 8.43 9.89
N SER A 227 -12.26 7.99 8.83
CA SER A 227 -11.11 8.69 8.26
C SER A 227 -11.48 10.09 7.77
N LEU A 228 -12.66 10.25 7.17
CA LEU A 228 -13.07 11.51 6.54
C LEU A 228 -13.78 12.48 7.49
N PHE A 229 -14.67 11.96 8.33
CA PHE A 229 -15.51 12.76 9.24
C PHE A 229 -15.13 12.58 10.72
N GLY A 230 -14.11 11.79 11.03
CA GLY A 230 -13.63 11.56 12.39
C GLY A 230 -14.50 10.61 13.20
N LYS A 231 -14.07 10.36 14.45
CA LYS A 231 -14.67 9.34 15.33
C LYS A 231 -16.19 9.48 15.49
N GLY A 232 -16.91 8.38 15.29
CA GLY A 232 -18.36 8.28 15.48
C GLY A 232 -19.20 8.48 14.22
N SER A 233 -18.59 8.78 13.08
CA SER A 233 -19.23 8.57 11.78
C SER A 233 -19.25 7.10 11.40
N GLN A 234 -20.23 6.72 10.59
CA GLN A 234 -20.44 5.35 10.13
C GLN A 234 -20.92 5.38 8.68
N GLY A 235 -20.81 4.25 7.98
CA GLY A 235 -21.34 4.07 6.63
C GLY A 235 -22.86 4.27 6.58
N ALA A 236 -23.34 5.09 5.65
CA ALA A 236 -24.75 5.42 5.57
C ALA A 236 -25.62 4.26 5.06
N SER A 237 -26.93 4.38 5.27
CA SER A 237 -27.92 3.47 4.69
C SER A 237 -27.96 3.57 3.16
N TYR A 238 -28.47 2.54 2.49
CA TYR A 238 -28.71 2.54 1.03
C TYR A 238 -29.45 3.80 0.55
N ALA A 239 -30.46 4.28 1.28
CA ALA A 239 -31.21 5.48 0.91
C ALA A 239 -30.35 6.77 0.87
N CYS A 240 -29.31 6.86 1.71
CA CYS A 240 -28.34 7.96 1.63
C CYS A 240 -27.47 7.86 0.38
N PHE A 241 -26.98 6.66 0.06
CA PHE A 241 -26.23 6.42 -1.17
C PHE A 241 -27.08 6.70 -2.40
N GLU A 242 -28.32 6.21 -2.46
CA GLU A 242 -29.26 6.50 -3.54
C GLU A 242 -29.47 8.00 -3.70
N LYS A 243 -29.62 8.75 -2.61
CA LYS A 243 -29.76 10.21 -2.67
C LYS A 243 -28.51 10.90 -3.22
N VAL A 244 -27.34 10.63 -2.64
CA VAL A 244 -26.06 11.28 -2.99
C VAL A 244 -25.59 10.89 -4.39
N ASN A 245 -25.89 9.66 -4.82
CA ASN A 245 -25.53 9.13 -6.14
C ASN A 245 -26.67 9.23 -7.17
N SER A 246 -27.78 9.91 -6.84
CA SER A 246 -28.87 10.19 -7.79
C SER A 246 -28.52 11.31 -8.77
N GLN A 247 -29.20 11.29 -9.92
CA GLN A 247 -29.02 12.21 -11.05
C GLN A 247 -29.19 13.71 -10.71
N ARG A 248 -29.78 14.07 -9.55
CA ARG A 248 -30.13 15.47 -9.23
C ARG A 248 -28.94 16.31 -8.77
N GLU A 249 -27.82 15.72 -8.38
CA GLU A 249 -26.59 16.44 -8.07
C GLU A 249 -25.63 16.28 -9.23
N ASN A 250 -25.48 17.32 -10.08
CA ASN A 250 -24.70 17.37 -11.33
C ASN A 250 -23.17 17.18 -11.18
N LEU A 251 -22.70 16.35 -10.25
CA LEU A 251 -21.29 16.01 -10.07
C LEU A 251 -21.14 14.50 -10.20
N ALA A 252 -20.19 14.03 -11.00
CA ALA A 252 -19.94 12.63 -11.35
C ALA A 252 -20.17 11.66 -10.18
N ASN A 253 -21.02 10.64 -10.36
CA ASN A 253 -21.44 9.75 -9.27
C ASN A 253 -20.74 8.39 -9.30
N CYS A 254 -20.70 7.68 -10.44
CA CYS A 254 -20.15 6.30 -10.50
C CYS A 254 -19.07 6.03 -11.54
N ASP A 255 -18.85 6.93 -12.50
CA ASP A 255 -17.82 6.71 -13.51
C ASP A 255 -16.71 7.75 -13.37
N SER A 256 -15.55 7.32 -12.89
CA SER A 256 -14.34 8.15 -12.88
C SER A 256 -13.69 8.24 -14.26
N LYS A 257 -14.15 7.48 -15.26
CA LYS A 257 -13.49 7.35 -16.58
C LYS A 257 -14.09 8.19 -17.69
N ASN A 258 -15.32 8.68 -17.53
CA ASN A 258 -15.98 9.52 -18.52
C ASN A 258 -16.30 10.90 -17.91
N SER A 259 -15.89 11.97 -18.62
CA SER A 259 -16.23 13.37 -18.30
C SER A 259 -17.75 13.60 -18.19
N TYR A 260 -18.55 12.76 -18.84
CA TYR A 260 -20.00 12.79 -18.71
C TYR A 260 -20.45 12.12 -17.42
N SER A 261 -20.98 12.94 -16.50
CA SER A 261 -21.59 12.51 -15.24
C SER A 261 -22.80 11.61 -15.50
N LEU A 262 -22.56 10.30 -15.67
CA LEU A 262 -23.64 9.33 -15.71
C LEU A 262 -24.12 9.03 -14.28
N PRO A 263 -25.44 8.98 -14.05
CA PRO A 263 -25.96 8.48 -12.79
C PRO A 263 -25.50 7.03 -12.60
N CYS A 264 -25.28 6.65 -11.34
CA CYS A 264 -25.03 5.26 -11.01
C CYS A 264 -26.19 4.40 -11.51
N GLY A 265 -25.89 3.32 -12.23
CA GLY A 265 -26.86 2.23 -12.39
C GLY A 265 -27.24 1.71 -11.00
N GLN A 266 -28.45 1.15 -10.85
CA GLN A 266 -28.95 0.66 -9.56
C GLN A 266 -27.97 -0.30 -8.86
N LYS A 267 -27.23 -1.08 -9.65
CA LYS A 267 -26.18 -2.01 -9.20
C LYS A 267 -24.96 -1.31 -8.59
N ASP A 268 -24.64 -0.09 -9.02
CA ASP A 268 -23.40 0.61 -8.69
C ASP A 268 -23.60 1.73 -7.65
N VAL A 269 -24.83 1.96 -7.18
CA VAL A 269 -25.20 3.04 -6.25
C VAL A 269 -24.32 3.08 -4.99
N LEU A 270 -23.85 1.94 -4.50
CA LEU A 270 -22.99 1.82 -3.32
C LEU A 270 -21.50 1.99 -3.62
N CYS A 271 -21.10 2.13 -4.88
CA CYS A 271 -19.70 2.25 -5.32
C CYS A 271 -19.37 3.64 -5.85
N GLY A 272 -20.33 4.56 -5.88
CA GLY A 272 -20.14 5.93 -6.30
C GLY A 272 -19.51 6.81 -5.22
N LYS A 273 -20.08 8.00 -5.00
CA LYS A 273 -19.70 8.88 -3.90
C LYS A 273 -19.93 8.20 -2.55
N LEU A 274 -19.01 8.44 -1.63
CA LEU A 274 -19.07 7.98 -0.26
C LEU A 274 -20.18 8.73 0.50
N ALA A 275 -21.13 7.96 1.05
CA ALA A 275 -22.16 8.48 1.94
C ALA A 275 -21.94 7.94 3.35
N CYS A 276 -21.86 8.86 4.32
CA CYS A 276 -21.70 8.55 5.73
C CYS A 276 -22.90 9.08 6.53
N PHE A 277 -23.13 8.54 7.72
CA PHE A 277 -24.06 9.11 8.68
C PHE A 277 -23.36 9.44 9.98
N ARG A 278 -23.87 10.44 10.69
CA ARG A 278 -23.45 10.74 12.05
C ARG A 278 -24.67 11.00 12.94
N PRO A 279 -24.77 10.33 14.10
CA PRO A 279 -25.90 10.55 15.02
C PRO A 279 -25.95 11.96 15.63
N ASN A 280 -24.80 12.59 15.86
CA ASN A 280 -24.72 13.86 16.59
C ASN A 280 -24.88 15.07 15.65
N LYS A 281 -25.97 15.84 15.87
CA LYS A 281 -26.30 17.05 15.10
C LYS A 281 -25.36 18.24 15.37
N ASN A 282 -24.66 18.27 16.50
CA ASN A 282 -23.79 19.39 16.89
C ASN A 282 -22.35 19.26 16.38
N TYR A 283 -22.11 18.41 15.39
CA TYR A 283 -20.78 18.21 14.83
C TYR A 283 -20.36 19.40 13.98
N LYS A 284 -19.27 20.06 14.37
CA LYS A 284 -18.52 20.98 13.51
C LYS A 284 -17.42 20.17 12.83
N SER A 285 -17.52 19.99 11.52
CA SER A 285 -16.43 19.38 10.77
C SER A 285 -15.21 20.29 10.74
N SER A 286 -14.02 19.71 10.84
CA SER A 286 -12.77 20.39 10.47
C SER A 286 -12.63 20.51 8.94
N THR A 287 -13.37 19.69 8.17
CA THR A 287 -13.44 19.76 6.71
C THR A 287 -14.44 20.84 6.28
N GLN A 288 -14.00 21.82 5.49
CA GLN A 288 -14.79 23.03 5.17
C GLN A 288 -15.98 22.75 4.25
N SER A 289 -15.99 21.63 3.52
CA SER A 289 -16.99 21.35 2.48
C SER A 289 -17.66 20.00 2.72
N VAL A 290 -18.64 19.96 3.62
CA VAL A 290 -19.51 18.79 3.87
C VAL A 290 -20.90 19.07 3.31
N LEU A 291 -21.40 18.18 2.46
CA LEU A 291 -22.78 18.18 1.99
C LEU A 291 -23.66 17.41 2.96
N TYR A 292 -24.73 18.05 3.42
CA TYR A 292 -25.72 17.47 4.31
C TYR A 292 -26.99 17.17 3.51
N SER A 293 -27.41 15.92 3.50
CA SER A 293 -28.67 15.48 2.91
C SER A 293 -29.56 14.85 3.97
N TYR A 294 -30.86 15.18 3.97
CA TYR A 294 -31.84 14.62 4.90
C TYR A 294 -32.66 13.55 4.19
N VAL A 295 -32.54 12.29 4.63
CA VAL A 295 -33.20 11.13 4.03
C VAL A 295 -33.88 10.32 5.12
N HIS A 296 -35.20 10.15 5.04
CA HIS A 296 -36.00 9.38 6.01
C HIS A 296 -35.71 9.71 7.49
N GLY A 297 -35.47 10.99 7.80
CA GLY A 297 -35.14 11.45 9.16
C GLY A 297 -33.67 11.29 9.58
N SER A 298 -32.84 10.67 8.75
CA SER A 298 -31.39 10.55 8.93
C SER A 298 -30.63 11.67 8.23
N VAL A 299 -29.50 12.08 8.81
CA VAL A 299 -28.56 13.05 8.22
C VAL A 299 -27.44 12.29 7.52
N CYS A 300 -27.44 12.35 6.19
CA CYS A 300 -26.40 11.82 5.32
C CYS A 300 -25.33 12.89 5.11
N LEU A 301 -24.07 12.47 5.12
CA LEU A 301 -22.88 13.29 4.94
C LEU A 301 -22.13 12.82 3.70
N SER A 302 -21.73 13.75 2.84
CA SER A 302 -20.79 13.52 1.75
C SER A 302 -19.88 14.73 1.60
N ILE A 303 -18.85 14.62 0.75
CA ILE A 303 -18.01 15.76 0.37
C ILE A 303 -18.09 15.94 -1.14
N PRO A 304 -17.92 17.17 -1.65
CA PRO A 304 -17.74 17.38 -3.08
C PRO A 304 -16.48 16.65 -3.58
N PRO A 305 -16.53 15.98 -4.74
CA PRO A 305 -15.34 15.47 -5.40
C PRO A 305 -14.29 16.56 -5.64
N GLY A 306 -13.01 16.18 -5.67
CA GLY A 306 -11.88 17.09 -5.86
C GLY A 306 -11.33 17.68 -4.55
N LEU A 307 -12.11 17.68 -3.46
CA LEU A 307 -11.73 18.33 -2.20
C LEU A 307 -11.01 17.41 -1.21
N SER A 308 -10.96 16.10 -1.45
CA SER A 308 -10.21 15.14 -0.61
C SER A 308 -9.30 14.25 -1.43
N MET A 309 -8.49 14.88 -2.29
CA MET A 309 -7.43 14.21 -3.04
C MET A 309 -6.35 13.66 -2.11
N ARG A 310 -5.98 12.39 -2.33
CA ARG A 310 -4.79 11.76 -1.79
C ARG A 310 -3.60 12.02 -2.72
N SER A 311 -2.39 11.83 -2.20
CA SER A 311 -1.15 11.94 -2.99
C SER A 311 -1.04 10.91 -4.13
N ASP A 312 -1.81 9.82 -4.09
CA ASP A 312 -1.89 8.82 -5.16
C ASP A 312 -2.97 9.12 -6.21
N GLY A 313 -3.58 10.31 -6.18
CA GLY A 313 -4.62 10.75 -7.12
C GLY A 313 -6.01 10.18 -6.85
N LYS A 314 -6.20 9.39 -5.77
CA LYS A 314 -7.52 8.90 -5.37
C LYS A 314 -8.27 9.94 -4.55
N ASP A 315 -9.57 10.08 -4.79
CA ASP A 315 -10.44 10.93 -3.99
C ASP A 315 -11.11 10.14 -2.86
N ASN A 316 -11.00 10.62 -1.63
CA ASN A 316 -11.78 10.05 -0.53
C ASN A 316 -13.27 10.44 -0.58
N ALA A 317 -13.68 11.29 -1.52
CA ALA A 317 -15.09 11.58 -1.80
C ALA A 317 -15.82 10.38 -2.40
N TYR A 318 -15.10 9.42 -3.01
CA TYR A 318 -15.66 8.20 -3.57
C TYR A 318 -15.43 7.01 -2.65
N VAL A 319 -16.28 6.00 -2.80
CA VAL A 319 -16.11 4.72 -2.12
C VAL A 319 -14.85 4.05 -2.63
N ALA A 320 -13.98 3.62 -1.71
CA ALA A 320 -12.75 2.95 -2.04
C ALA A 320 -13.00 1.60 -2.74
N ASP A 321 -12.17 1.26 -3.71
CA ASP A 321 -12.13 -0.08 -4.29
C ASP A 321 -11.92 -1.12 -3.17
N GLY A 322 -12.60 -2.26 -3.29
CA GLY A 322 -12.63 -3.30 -2.28
C GLY A 322 -13.79 -3.22 -1.29
N THR A 323 -14.50 -2.09 -1.24
CA THR A 323 -15.64 -1.91 -0.32
C THR A 323 -16.82 -2.80 -0.70
N VAL A 324 -17.44 -3.45 0.28
CA VAL A 324 -18.62 -4.30 0.09
C VAL A 324 -19.78 -3.51 -0.51
N CYS A 325 -20.36 -4.02 -1.60
CA CYS A 325 -21.54 -3.44 -2.25
C CYS A 325 -22.69 -4.45 -2.45
N GLY A 326 -22.47 -5.72 -2.07
CA GLY A 326 -23.47 -6.78 -2.13
C GLY A 326 -22.91 -8.11 -1.64
N PRO A 327 -23.74 -9.17 -1.59
CA PRO A 327 -23.28 -10.50 -1.22
C PRO A 327 -22.21 -10.98 -2.21
N GLN A 328 -20.99 -11.29 -1.73
CA GLN A 328 -19.86 -11.68 -2.59
C GLN A 328 -19.50 -10.63 -3.66
N MET A 329 -19.80 -9.36 -3.39
CA MET A 329 -19.54 -8.25 -4.32
C MET A 329 -18.88 -7.08 -3.62
N TYR A 330 -18.00 -6.42 -4.36
CA TYR A 330 -17.22 -5.28 -3.91
C TYR A 330 -17.01 -4.25 -5.04
N CYS A 331 -16.69 -3.01 -4.67
CA CYS A 331 -16.50 -1.90 -5.59
C CYS A 331 -15.15 -1.98 -6.30
N ILE A 332 -15.13 -1.78 -7.62
CA ILE A 332 -13.92 -1.64 -8.42
C ILE A 332 -14.15 -0.58 -9.49
N ASN A 333 -13.38 0.50 -9.46
CA ASN A 333 -13.51 1.67 -10.34
C ASN A 333 -14.96 2.18 -10.41
N GLY A 334 -15.60 2.35 -9.26
CA GLY A 334 -16.98 2.86 -9.19
C GLY A 334 -18.09 1.87 -9.56
N SER A 335 -17.76 0.62 -9.92
CA SER A 335 -18.74 -0.42 -10.26
C SER A 335 -18.78 -1.54 -9.22
N CYS A 336 -19.97 -2.05 -8.92
CA CYS A 336 -20.15 -3.19 -8.01
C CYS A 336 -19.95 -4.51 -8.77
N LYS A 337 -18.89 -5.26 -8.46
CA LYS A 337 -18.53 -6.49 -9.18
C LYS A 337 -18.45 -7.67 -8.22
N GLU A 338 -18.65 -8.86 -8.77
CA GLU A 338 -18.38 -10.10 -8.03
C GLU A 338 -16.90 -10.17 -7.66
N VAL A 339 -16.62 -10.67 -6.46
CA VAL A 339 -15.24 -10.92 -6.02
C VAL A 339 -14.68 -12.09 -6.83
N ASN A 340 -13.67 -11.81 -7.67
CA ASN A 340 -13.06 -12.83 -8.50
C ASN A 340 -11.96 -13.59 -7.72
N PHE A 341 -12.35 -14.68 -7.04
CA PHE A 341 -11.39 -15.58 -6.39
C PHE A 341 -10.53 -16.38 -7.38
N THR A 342 -10.90 -16.39 -8.66
CA THR A 342 -10.32 -17.25 -9.71
C THR A 342 -9.12 -16.64 -10.42
N GLY A 343 -8.86 -15.34 -10.24
CA GLY A 343 -7.76 -14.64 -10.91
C GLY A 343 -6.37 -15.19 -10.53
N ASN A 344 -6.26 -15.81 -9.36
CA ASN A 344 -5.00 -16.36 -8.84
C ASN A 344 -5.16 -17.85 -8.56
N ASP A 345 -4.13 -18.65 -8.90
CA ASP A 345 -4.05 -20.12 -8.66
C ASP A 345 -3.83 -20.45 -7.17
N CYS A 346 -4.55 -19.77 -6.29
CA CYS A 346 -4.48 -19.92 -4.84
C CYS A 346 -5.88 -19.95 -4.24
N ASN A 347 -6.33 -21.17 -3.94
CA ASN A 347 -7.48 -21.41 -3.07
C ASN A 347 -6.96 -21.79 -1.68
N ALA A 348 -7.16 -20.95 -0.67
CA ALA A 348 -6.60 -21.15 0.68
C ALA A 348 -7.06 -22.48 1.33
N ALA A 349 -8.31 -22.90 1.10
CA ALA A 349 -8.83 -24.16 1.65
C ALA A 349 -8.11 -25.38 1.05
N LYS A 350 -7.78 -25.33 -0.25
CA LYS A 350 -7.11 -26.44 -0.96
C LYS A 350 -5.58 -26.34 -0.90
N LYS A 351 -5.01 -25.22 -1.35
CA LYS A 351 -3.56 -24.99 -1.48
C LYS A 351 -2.89 -24.82 -0.12
N CYS A 352 -3.47 -23.99 0.75
CA CYS A 352 -2.96 -23.76 2.11
C CYS A 352 -3.58 -24.72 3.15
N LYS A 353 -4.34 -25.72 2.70
CA LYS A 353 -5.02 -26.74 3.53
C LYS A 353 -5.89 -26.14 4.65
N GLY A 354 -6.39 -24.92 4.46
CA GLY A 354 -7.16 -24.18 5.47
C GLY A 354 -6.32 -23.60 6.61
N ASN A 355 -4.98 -23.70 6.56
CA ASN A 355 -4.06 -23.28 7.62
C ASN A 355 -3.24 -22.04 7.22
N GLY A 356 -3.76 -21.24 6.31
CA GLY A 356 -3.13 -20.01 5.84
C GLY A 356 -4.05 -19.19 4.93
N ILE A 357 -3.56 -18.02 4.55
CA ILE A 357 -4.23 -17.06 3.68
C ILE A 357 -3.45 -16.98 2.36
N CYS A 358 -4.11 -16.84 1.23
CA CYS A 358 -3.43 -16.58 -0.04
C CYS A 358 -2.94 -15.14 -0.08
N ASN A 359 -1.67 -14.93 -0.47
CA ASN A 359 -1.12 -13.59 -0.69
C ASN A 359 -1.30 -13.12 -2.16
N ASN A 360 -0.93 -11.87 -2.41
CA ASN A 360 -0.94 -11.22 -3.73
C ASN A 360 -0.07 -11.90 -4.80
N PHE A 361 0.91 -12.72 -4.43
CA PHE A 361 1.72 -13.54 -5.36
C PHE A 361 1.11 -14.93 -5.63
N GLY A 362 -0.03 -15.26 -5.01
CA GLY A 362 -0.69 -16.55 -5.16
C GLY A 362 -0.04 -17.68 -4.35
N HIS A 363 0.77 -17.37 -3.35
CA HIS A 363 1.31 -18.33 -2.39
C HIS A 363 0.59 -18.23 -1.04
N CYS A 364 0.92 -19.14 -0.12
CA CYS A 364 0.28 -19.18 1.20
C CYS A 364 1.10 -18.40 2.23
N GLN A 365 0.43 -17.47 2.92
CA GLN A 365 0.83 -16.95 4.22
C GLN A 365 0.27 -17.89 5.31
N CYS A 366 1.11 -18.77 5.83
CA CYS A 366 0.74 -19.76 6.82
C CYS A 366 0.60 -19.17 8.22
N PHE A 367 -0.37 -19.69 8.98
CA PHE A 367 -0.52 -19.37 10.39
C PHE A 367 0.63 -19.96 11.23
N PRO A 368 0.85 -19.46 12.47
CA PRO A 368 1.74 -20.12 13.42
C PRO A 368 1.44 -21.62 13.58
N ASP A 369 2.47 -22.41 13.85
CA ASP A 369 2.48 -23.88 13.83
C ASP A 369 2.33 -24.54 12.44
N TYR A 370 2.27 -23.75 11.37
CA TYR A 370 2.28 -24.25 9.99
C TYR A 370 3.45 -23.67 9.19
N ARG A 371 3.97 -24.42 8.20
CA ARG A 371 5.14 -24.00 7.42
C ARG A 371 4.82 -23.80 5.94
N PRO A 372 5.28 -22.70 5.31
CA PRO A 372 5.28 -22.55 3.85
C PRO A 372 6.06 -23.68 3.13
N PRO A 373 5.75 -23.97 1.85
CA PRO A 373 4.79 -23.26 0.99
C PRO A 373 3.33 -23.71 1.15
N ASP A 374 3.06 -24.91 1.67
CA ASP A 374 1.72 -25.53 1.64
C ASP A 374 0.99 -25.53 3.00
N CYS A 375 1.54 -24.85 4.00
CA CYS A 375 1.04 -24.80 5.37
C CYS A 375 0.83 -26.19 5.98
N ASN A 376 1.88 -27.03 5.90
CA ASN A 376 1.93 -28.30 6.62
C ASN A 376 2.16 -28.03 8.11
N LEU A 377 1.54 -28.85 8.97
CA LEU A 377 1.68 -28.74 10.43
C LEU A 377 3.14 -29.00 10.84
N GLN A 378 3.75 -27.99 11.45
CA GLN A 378 5.05 -28.05 12.08
C GLN A 378 4.97 -27.19 13.35
N ILE A 379 4.62 -27.83 14.48
CA ILE A 379 4.52 -27.16 15.78
C ILE A 379 5.78 -26.33 16.02
N GLY A 380 5.63 -25.10 16.50
CA GLY A 380 6.70 -24.13 16.74
C GLY A 380 7.19 -23.38 15.50
N SER A 381 6.65 -23.66 14.31
CA SER A 381 6.84 -22.80 13.14
C SER A 381 6.21 -21.43 13.40
N PRO A 382 6.89 -20.31 13.11
CA PRO A 382 6.28 -18.99 13.22
C PRO A 382 5.23 -18.70 12.13
N GLY A 383 5.03 -19.60 11.16
CA GLY A 383 4.21 -19.32 9.99
C GLY A 383 5.02 -18.66 8.88
N GLY A 384 4.42 -17.71 8.19
CA GLY A 384 5.08 -16.89 7.16
C GLY A 384 4.66 -17.27 5.75
N SER A 385 5.38 -16.74 4.76
CA SER A 385 5.29 -17.15 3.35
C SER A 385 6.70 -17.43 2.80
N ILE A 386 6.79 -18.08 1.64
CA ILE A 386 8.04 -18.14 0.88
C ILE A 386 8.44 -16.76 0.30
N ASP A 387 7.51 -15.81 0.27
CA ASP A 387 7.70 -14.47 -0.32
C ASP A 387 8.10 -13.40 0.72
N ASP A 388 7.97 -13.68 2.02
CA ASP A 388 8.13 -12.65 3.07
C ASP A 388 9.60 -12.39 3.46
N GLY A 389 10.56 -13.09 2.84
CA GLY A 389 12.00 -12.96 3.11
C GLY A 389 12.46 -13.60 4.43
N ASN A 390 11.56 -14.14 5.25
CA ASN A 390 11.92 -14.90 6.43
C ASN A 390 12.33 -16.32 6.02
N LEU A 391 13.55 -16.44 5.51
CA LEU A 391 14.19 -17.73 5.31
C LEU A 391 14.41 -18.38 6.67
N LEU A 392 13.40 -19.12 7.13
CA LEU A 392 13.44 -19.88 8.37
C LEU A 392 14.61 -20.85 8.29
N ARG A 393 15.71 -20.45 8.96
CA ARG A 393 16.93 -21.23 9.19
C ARG A 393 16.55 -22.70 9.22
N THR A 394 17.07 -23.42 8.24
CA THR A 394 16.94 -24.86 8.03
C THR A 394 16.95 -25.59 9.36
N ASP A 395 16.14 -26.65 9.48
CA ASP A 395 15.69 -27.35 10.70
C ASP A 395 16.71 -27.59 11.84
N SER A 396 18.01 -27.39 11.62
CA SER A 396 19.07 -27.57 12.61
C SER A 396 18.94 -26.67 13.85
N ALA A 397 18.64 -25.38 13.73
CA ALA A 397 18.64 -24.48 14.90
C ALA A 397 17.44 -24.70 15.84
N LEU A 398 16.25 -24.93 15.25
CA LEU A 398 15.01 -25.20 16.01
C LEU A 398 15.01 -26.63 16.59
N ALA A 399 15.53 -27.62 15.84
CA ALA A 399 15.74 -28.97 16.36
C ALA A 399 16.76 -29.00 17.50
N THR A 400 17.86 -28.25 17.41
CA THR A 400 18.88 -28.21 18.47
C THR A 400 18.33 -27.60 19.77
N LYS A 401 17.54 -26.52 19.66
CA LYS A 401 16.87 -25.90 20.82
C LYS A 401 15.79 -26.81 21.45
N ARG A 402 15.16 -27.69 20.65
CA ARG A 402 14.24 -28.72 21.13
C ARG A 402 14.93 -29.90 21.77
N LEU A 403 16.06 -30.36 21.21
CA LEU A 403 16.83 -31.44 21.80
C LEU A 403 17.30 -31.03 23.20
N SER A 404 17.70 -29.76 23.39
CA SER A 404 18.07 -29.24 24.71
C SER A 404 16.87 -29.12 25.67
N GLN A 405 15.72 -28.59 25.23
CA GLN A 405 14.53 -28.49 26.10
C GLN A 405 13.96 -29.86 26.51
N HIS A 406 13.92 -30.83 25.59
CA HIS A 406 13.49 -32.19 25.91
C HIS A 406 14.51 -32.91 26.79
N ALA A 407 15.81 -32.70 26.57
CA ALA A 407 16.86 -33.20 27.46
C ALA A 407 16.71 -32.62 28.87
N ASP A 408 16.46 -31.32 29.02
CA ASP A 408 16.23 -30.68 30.32
C ASP A 408 14.98 -31.26 31.00
N SER A 409 13.87 -31.45 30.27
CA SER A 409 12.66 -32.09 30.81
C SER A 409 12.90 -33.55 31.23
N TRP A 410 13.67 -34.33 30.47
CA TRP A 410 14.01 -35.71 30.83
C TRP A 410 14.98 -35.79 32.01
N VAL A 411 15.91 -34.85 32.12
CA VAL A 411 16.80 -34.73 33.29
C VAL A 411 15.98 -34.38 34.54
N ILE A 412 15.04 -33.43 34.43
CA ILE A 412 14.13 -33.07 35.53
C ILE A 412 13.25 -34.27 35.93
N LEU A 413 12.64 -34.95 34.95
CA LEU A 413 11.80 -36.13 35.20
C LEU A 413 12.61 -37.28 35.82
N GLY A 414 13.83 -37.52 35.33
CA GLY A 414 14.76 -38.48 35.90
C GLY A 414 15.10 -38.15 37.35
N PHE A 415 15.36 -36.87 37.66
CA PHE A 415 15.62 -36.43 39.02
C PHE A 415 14.45 -36.75 39.96
N PHE A 416 13.20 -36.47 39.54
CA PHE A 416 12.01 -36.80 40.33
C PHE A 416 11.77 -38.30 40.51
N ILE A 417 12.14 -39.13 39.53
CA ILE A 417 12.00 -40.59 39.63
C ILE A 417 13.11 -41.19 40.49
N PHE A 418 14.36 -40.79 40.33
CA PHE A 418 15.50 -41.42 41.00
C PHE A 418 15.76 -40.89 42.41
N LEU A 419 15.44 -39.62 42.70
CA LEU A 419 15.68 -39.04 44.02
C LEU A 419 14.96 -39.79 45.17
N PRO A 420 13.70 -40.24 45.04
CA PRO A 420 13.06 -41.12 46.02
C PRO A 420 13.80 -42.45 46.22
N PHE A 421 14.32 -43.07 45.15
CA PHE A 421 15.09 -44.32 45.25
C PHE A 421 16.44 -44.10 45.94
N ILE A 422 17.12 -42.99 45.64
CA ILE A 422 18.39 -42.64 46.29
C ILE A 422 18.15 -42.35 47.77
N MET A 423 17.09 -41.60 48.12
CA MET A 423 16.75 -41.29 49.50
C MET A 423 16.39 -42.54 50.30
N THR A 424 15.62 -43.48 49.71
CA THR A 424 15.29 -44.76 50.36
C THR A 424 16.52 -45.66 50.51
N LEU A 425 17.43 -45.68 49.52
CA LEU A 425 18.70 -46.39 49.61
C LEU A 425 19.59 -45.81 50.73
N PHE A 426 19.73 -44.48 50.79
CA PHE A 426 20.50 -43.80 51.83
C PHE A 426 19.93 -44.07 53.24
N LEU A 427 18.62 -43.95 53.42
CA LEU A 427 17.95 -44.31 54.67
C LEU A 427 18.17 -45.79 55.03
N GLY A 428 18.15 -46.68 54.04
CA GLY A 428 18.46 -48.09 54.21
C GLY A 428 19.90 -48.34 54.67
N ILE A 429 20.88 -47.62 54.10
CA ILE A 429 22.30 -47.71 54.49
C ILE A 429 22.52 -47.18 55.90
N ILE A 430 21.93 -46.03 56.25
CA ILE A 430 22.00 -45.46 57.61
C ILE A 430 21.44 -46.45 58.62
N LYS A 431 20.24 -46.99 58.37
CA LYS A 431 19.61 -47.99 59.24
C LYS A 431 20.41 -49.29 59.33
N ARG A 432 21.10 -49.70 58.25
CA ARG A 432 22.00 -50.86 58.26
C ARG A 432 23.26 -50.60 59.09
N ASN A 433 23.80 -49.39 59.05
CA ASN A 433 24.96 -49.02 59.87
C ASN A 433 24.60 -48.91 61.36
N GLU A 434 23.43 -48.36 61.71
CA GLU A 434 22.96 -48.37 63.10
C GLU A 434 22.79 -49.79 63.65
N ARG A 435 22.28 -50.73 62.84
CA ARG A 435 22.17 -52.15 63.26
C ARG A 435 23.53 -52.82 63.49
N LYS A 436 24.60 -52.39 62.79
CA LYS A 436 25.96 -52.91 63.03
C LYS A 436 26.61 -52.37 64.30
N ILE A 437 26.08 -51.27 64.85
CA ILE A 437 26.64 -50.63 66.05
C ILE A 437 26.02 -51.19 67.34
N VAL A 438 24.93 -51.96 67.29
CA VAL A 438 24.46 -52.71 68.46
C VAL A 438 25.40 -53.91 68.68
N PRO A 439 26.33 -53.87 69.65
CA PRO A 439 27.25 -54.97 69.88
C PRO A 439 26.46 -56.08 70.55
N GLN A 440 26.57 -57.31 70.05
CA GLN A 440 26.24 -58.49 70.83
C GLN A 440 27.16 -58.51 72.05
N LYS A 441 26.68 -57.95 73.16
CA LYS A 441 27.24 -58.24 74.48
C LYS A 441 26.78 -59.62 74.89
N GLU A 442 27.76 -60.38 75.35
CA GLU A 442 27.65 -61.51 76.27
C GLU A 442 27.08 -62.79 75.67
N GLN A 443 27.97 -63.52 75.02
CA GLN A 443 27.97 -64.97 75.11
C GLN A 443 29.25 -65.40 75.84
N GLU A 444 29.02 -65.97 77.03
CA GLU A 444 29.82 -67.00 77.73
C GLU A 444 31.09 -66.57 78.50
N ARG A 445 30.91 -66.37 79.81
CA ARG A 445 31.44 -67.35 80.78
C ARG A 445 30.56 -67.45 82.02
#